data_AF-A0AAD5L356-F1
#
_entry.id   AF-A0AAD5L356-F1
#
_cell.length_a   1.000
_cell.length_b   1.000
_cell.length_c   1.000
_cell.angle_alpha   90.00
_cell.angle_beta   90.00
_cell.angle_gamma   90.00
#
_symmetry.space_group_name_H-M   'P 1'
#
loop_
_entity.id
_entity.type
_entity.pdbx_description
1 polymer ?
#
loop_
_entity_poly.entity_id
_entity_poly.type
_entity_poly.pdbx_seq_one_letter_code
_entity_poly.pdbx_strand_id
1 'polypeptide(L)'
;MLAKDKTRLAALRAIKSLILLEETKSGAKAEITEDDEMKLLTKAAKQRRDSADIYQQQGRFDLYDVEIAELKIIQEFLPKAFSDEELTEAIQAIIAETGATSAKDMGKVMGVASKQLAGKADANLNPFDIILLILLVLGAYEGFKKGFLLGLIGLVGFVVAVVLGFYFMDSMTVWLAEHITEFNLAYPIVAFLIIFGISSLLIQVVGKILKKIMNIILLGSLDSLAGAGLGIVRVSFFISLFIWLGKEFEIDLSKRWAAESEMLEFIEPMAPVVIEVVQPVFPAVGGVQKLKDLIEGFKDAAPDR
;
A
#
# COMPACT_ATOMS: atom_id res chain seq x y z
N MET A 1 -45.18 -7.32 17.11
CA MET A 1 -44.77 -5.89 17.19
C MET A 1 -44.77 -5.47 18.65
N LEU A 2 -43.65 -5.64 19.37
CA LEU A 2 -43.63 -5.53 20.84
C LEU A 2 -43.13 -4.18 21.39
N ALA A 3 -42.62 -3.25 20.55
CA ALA A 3 -42.09 -1.96 21.04
C ALA A 3 -42.44 -0.70 20.21
N LYS A 4 -43.18 -0.80 19.09
CA LYS A 4 -43.44 0.32 18.15
C LYS A 4 -42.19 1.12 17.69
N ASP A 5 -40.99 0.58 17.87
CA ASP A 5 -39.75 1.19 17.39
C ASP A 5 -39.70 1.10 15.86
N LYS A 6 -40.02 2.22 15.20
CA LYS A 6 -40.09 2.32 13.75
C LYS A 6 -38.71 2.25 13.11
N THR A 7 -37.70 2.85 13.74
CA THR A 7 -36.32 2.90 13.23
C THR A 7 -35.68 1.52 13.29
N ARG A 8 -35.83 0.81 14.41
CA ARG A 8 -35.34 -0.57 14.53
C ARG A 8 -36.02 -1.50 13.53
N LEU A 9 -37.32 -1.34 13.33
CA LEU A 9 -38.05 -2.12 12.34
C LEU A 9 -37.58 -1.83 10.91
N ALA A 10 -37.28 -0.57 10.58
CA ALA A 10 -36.74 -0.18 9.28
C ALA A 10 -35.35 -0.79 9.05
N ALA A 11 -34.42 -0.61 10.00
CA ALA A 11 -33.08 -1.17 9.94
C ALA A 11 -33.09 -2.71 9.78
N LEU A 12 -33.89 -3.42 10.60
CA LEU A 12 -34.00 -4.88 10.51
C LEU A 12 -34.60 -5.36 9.18
N ARG A 13 -35.53 -4.60 8.59
CA ARG A 13 -36.08 -4.91 7.26
C ARG A 13 -35.05 -4.70 6.17
N ALA A 14 -34.27 -3.62 6.25
CA ALA A 14 -33.18 -3.36 5.31
C ALA A 14 -32.13 -4.47 5.35
N ILE A 15 -31.69 -4.87 6.55
CA ILE A 15 -30.76 -6.01 6.74
C ILE A 15 -31.35 -7.29 6.14
N LYS A 16 -32.62 -7.61 6.45
CA LYS A 16 -33.29 -8.79 5.90
C LYS A 16 -33.34 -8.76 4.37
N SER A 17 -33.60 -7.60 3.78
CA SER A 17 -33.59 -7.43 2.32
C SER A 17 -32.21 -7.65 1.72
N LEU A 18 -31.14 -7.21 2.38
CA LEU A 18 -29.76 -7.44 1.93
C LEU A 18 -29.39 -8.93 1.96
N ILE A 19 -29.78 -9.64 3.02
CA ILE A 19 -29.58 -11.09 3.15
C ILE A 19 -30.32 -11.83 2.02
N LEU A 20 -31.60 -11.55 1.83
CA LEU A 20 -32.42 -12.14 0.76
C LEU A 20 -31.83 -11.88 -0.64
N LEU A 21 -31.28 -10.68 -0.86
CA LEU A 21 -30.66 -10.33 -2.13
C LEU A 21 -29.40 -11.17 -2.39
N GLU A 22 -28.59 -11.39 -1.36
CA GLU A 22 -27.37 -12.19 -1.49
C GLU A 22 -27.67 -13.69 -1.64
N GLU A 23 -28.70 -14.21 -0.95
CA GLU A 23 -29.22 -15.58 -1.13
C GLU A 23 -29.75 -15.85 -2.54
N THR A 24 -30.34 -14.83 -3.19
CA THR A 24 -31.02 -14.98 -4.49
C THR A 24 -30.14 -14.64 -5.70
N LYS A 25 -28.88 -14.27 -5.47
CA LYS A 25 -27.91 -13.91 -6.52
C LYS A 25 -27.55 -15.14 -7.37
N SER A 26 -27.46 -14.99 -8.69
CA SER A 26 -27.11 -16.11 -9.58
C SER A 26 -25.72 -16.67 -9.24
N GLY A 27 -25.67 -17.96 -8.87
CA GLY A 27 -24.45 -18.62 -8.41
C GLY A 27 -24.23 -18.58 -6.89
N ALA A 28 -25.17 -18.06 -6.11
CA ALA A 28 -25.14 -18.09 -4.64
C ALA A 28 -25.35 -19.51 -4.08
N LYS A 29 -24.74 -19.78 -2.92
CA LYS A 29 -25.01 -20.98 -2.13
C LYS A 29 -26.44 -20.91 -1.57
N ALA A 30 -27.08 -22.07 -1.36
CA ALA A 30 -28.46 -22.17 -0.87
C ALA A 30 -28.68 -21.52 0.53
N GLU A 31 -27.61 -21.38 1.31
CA GLU A 31 -27.57 -20.65 2.58
C GLU A 31 -26.30 -19.78 2.61
N ILE A 32 -26.42 -18.55 3.12
CA ILE A 32 -25.28 -17.68 3.36
C ILE A 32 -24.53 -18.14 4.62
N THR A 33 -23.21 -17.97 4.63
CA THR A 33 -22.42 -18.32 5.82
C THR A 33 -22.39 -17.17 6.83
N GLU A 34 -22.07 -17.43 8.10
CA GLU A 34 -21.90 -16.37 9.12
C GLU A 34 -20.86 -15.32 8.68
N ASP A 35 -19.82 -15.72 7.95
CA ASP A 35 -18.83 -14.80 7.37
C ASP A 35 -19.45 -13.88 6.31
N ASP A 36 -20.41 -14.38 5.53
CA ASP A 36 -21.11 -13.60 4.51
C ASP A 36 -22.13 -12.64 5.17
N GLU A 37 -22.82 -13.08 6.22
CA GLU A 37 -23.66 -12.24 7.08
C GLU A 37 -22.86 -11.08 7.67
N MET A 38 -21.68 -11.38 8.23
CA MET A 38 -20.80 -10.38 8.83
C MET A 38 -20.34 -9.34 7.80
N LYS A 39 -20.00 -9.76 6.59
CA LYS A 39 -19.65 -8.85 5.48
C LYS A 39 -20.83 -7.97 5.08
N LEU A 40 -22.04 -8.55 4.99
CA LEU A 40 -23.25 -7.80 4.63
C LEU A 40 -23.57 -6.74 5.69
N LEU A 41 -23.52 -7.08 6.97
CA LEU A 41 -23.76 -6.15 8.07
C LEU A 41 -22.68 -5.05 8.11
N THR A 42 -21.42 -5.40 7.92
CA THR A 42 -20.30 -4.45 7.86
C THR A 42 -20.49 -3.45 6.72
N LYS A 43 -20.87 -3.95 5.54
CA LYS A 43 -21.17 -3.12 4.37
C LYS A 43 -22.38 -2.21 4.61
N ALA A 44 -23.44 -2.73 5.22
CA ALA A 44 -24.63 -1.95 5.54
C ALA A 44 -24.30 -0.81 6.51
N ALA A 45 -23.51 -1.07 7.55
CA ALA A 45 -23.03 -0.04 8.47
C ALA A 45 -22.21 1.04 7.74
N LYS A 46 -21.29 0.65 6.86
CA LYS A 46 -20.50 1.59 6.05
C LYS A 46 -21.40 2.52 5.24
N GLN A 47 -22.34 1.96 4.47
CA GLN A 47 -23.25 2.76 3.64
C GLN A 47 -24.04 3.81 4.42
N ARG A 48 -24.45 3.50 5.66
CA ARG A 48 -25.16 4.45 6.52
C ARG A 48 -24.25 5.58 6.99
N ARG A 49 -23.00 5.27 7.34
CA ARG A 49 -22.01 6.28 7.70
C ARG A 49 -21.68 7.19 6.52
N ASP A 50 -21.36 6.63 5.36
CA ASP A 50 -21.03 7.40 4.15
C ASP A 50 -22.21 8.32 3.76
N SER A 51 -23.44 7.82 3.86
CA SER A 51 -24.66 8.61 3.60
C SER A 51 -24.86 9.70 4.65
N ALA A 52 -24.61 9.41 5.93
CA ALA A 52 -24.67 10.39 7.00
C ALA A 52 -23.68 11.54 6.76
N ASP A 53 -22.42 11.23 6.43
CA ASP A 53 -21.39 12.23 6.14
C ASP A 53 -21.79 13.13 4.96
N ILE A 54 -22.33 12.54 3.89
CA ILE A 54 -22.85 13.30 2.74
C ILE A 54 -23.98 14.23 3.18
N TYR A 55 -24.95 13.75 3.96
CA TYR A 55 -26.06 14.58 4.42
C TYR A 55 -25.61 15.69 5.37
N GLN A 56 -24.62 15.41 6.23
CA GLN A 56 -24.01 16.41 7.10
C GLN A 56 -23.32 17.50 6.28
N GLN A 57 -22.51 17.13 5.28
CA GLN A 57 -21.84 18.07 4.38
C GLN A 57 -22.85 18.93 3.59
N GLN A 58 -24.01 18.38 3.26
CA GLN A 58 -25.09 19.09 2.57
C GLN A 58 -26.02 19.89 3.51
N GLY A 59 -25.77 19.88 4.83
CA GLY A 59 -26.60 20.57 5.83
C GLY A 59 -27.99 19.92 6.05
N ARG A 60 -28.19 18.68 5.60
CA ARG A 60 -29.43 17.89 5.72
C ARG A 60 -29.42 17.06 7.01
N PHE A 61 -29.42 17.74 8.15
CA PHE A 61 -29.37 17.08 9.47
C PHE A 61 -30.57 16.17 9.74
N ASP A 62 -31.72 16.45 9.12
CA ASP A 62 -32.91 15.61 9.17
C ASP A 62 -32.67 14.20 8.64
N LEU A 63 -31.87 14.06 7.58
CA LEU A 63 -31.50 12.78 6.99
C LEU A 63 -30.29 12.15 7.70
N TYR A 64 -29.32 12.98 8.12
CA TYR A 64 -28.20 12.52 8.94
C TYR A 64 -28.66 11.78 10.19
N ASP A 65 -29.61 12.35 10.95
CA ASP A 65 -30.11 11.74 12.18
C ASP A 65 -30.77 10.38 11.93
N VAL A 66 -31.43 10.21 10.78
CA VAL A 66 -32.01 8.93 10.36
C VAL A 66 -30.92 7.90 10.08
N GLU A 67 -29.89 8.27 9.31
CA GLU A 67 -28.80 7.35 8.97
C GLU A 67 -28.00 6.94 10.20
N ILE A 68 -27.70 7.87 11.11
CA ILE A 68 -26.99 7.57 12.37
C ILE A 68 -27.82 6.68 13.29
N ALA A 69 -29.14 6.90 13.35
CA ALA A 69 -30.02 6.06 14.16
C ALA A 69 -30.10 4.63 13.62
N GLU A 70 -30.16 4.44 12.30
CA GLU A 70 -30.10 3.11 11.69
C GLU A 70 -28.72 2.47 11.83
N LEU A 71 -27.63 3.23 11.66
CA LEU A 71 -26.26 2.78 11.88
C LEU A 71 -26.07 2.19 13.28
N LYS A 72 -26.56 2.88 14.31
CA LYS A 72 -26.47 2.43 15.70
C LYS A 72 -27.09 1.06 15.92
N ILE A 73 -28.21 0.80 15.25
CA ILE A 73 -28.95 -0.46 15.34
C ILE A 73 -28.19 -1.57 14.62
N ILE A 74 -27.61 -1.29 13.45
CA ILE A 74 -26.76 -2.26 12.74
C ILE A 74 -25.53 -2.61 13.59
N GLN A 75 -24.91 -1.62 14.24
CA GLN A 75 -23.74 -1.81 15.10
C GLN A 75 -24.01 -2.71 16.32
N GLU A 76 -25.25 -2.88 16.78
CA GLU A 76 -25.59 -3.85 17.83
C GLU A 76 -25.35 -5.30 17.39
N PHE A 77 -25.34 -5.57 16.09
CA PHE A 77 -25.12 -6.90 15.50
C PHE A 77 -23.68 -7.10 15.00
N LEU A 78 -22.84 -6.08 15.08
CA LEU A 78 -21.43 -6.15 14.73
C LEU A 78 -20.58 -6.32 16.00
N PRO A 79 -19.43 -7.00 15.92
CA PRO A 79 -18.42 -6.93 16.97
C PRO A 79 -18.08 -5.47 17.28
N LYS A 80 -17.77 -5.18 18.54
CA LYS A 80 -17.33 -3.84 18.94
C LYS A 80 -16.10 -3.46 18.11
N ALA A 81 -16.21 -2.38 17.35
CA ALA A 81 -15.10 -1.86 16.56
C ALA A 81 -13.95 -1.45 17.50
N PHE A 82 -12.73 -1.79 17.12
CA PHE A 82 -11.53 -1.28 17.76
C PHE A 82 -11.44 0.23 17.56
N SER A 83 -10.98 0.95 18.58
CA SER A 83 -10.43 2.29 18.36
C SER A 83 -9.12 2.21 17.55
N ASP A 84 -8.67 3.33 16.99
CA ASP A 84 -7.39 3.40 16.28
C ASP A 84 -6.21 2.91 17.14
N GLU A 85 -6.28 3.16 18.45
CA GLU A 85 -5.29 2.73 19.44
C GLU A 85 -5.34 1.22 19.68
N GLU A 86 -6.54 0.66 19.90
CA GLU A 86 -6.73 -0.78 20.10
C GLU A 86 -6.39 -1.58 18.84
N LEU A 87 -6.66 -1.02 17.66
CA LEU A 87 -6.29 -1.60 16.37
C LEU A 87 -4.77 -1.62 16.19
N THR A 88 -4.09 -0.53 16.56
CA THR A 88 -2.62 -0.44 16.51
C THR A 88 -1.98 -1.46 17.45
N GLU A 89 -2.50 -1.60 18.67
CA GLU A 89 -2.03 -2.59 19.64
C GLU A 89 -2.25 -4.02 19.16
N ALA A 90 -3.45 -4.33 18.63
CA ALA A 90 -3.76 -5.65 18.08
C ALA A 90 -2.81 -6.02 16.93
N ILE A 91 -2.50 -5.07 16.05
CA ILE A 91 -1.59 -5.26 14.93
C ILE A 91 -0.14 -5.44 15.41
N GLN A 92 0.33 -4.65 16.38
CA GLN A 92 1.66 -4.84 16.96
C GLN A 92 1.79 -6.23 17.60
N ALA A 93 0.74 -6.70 18.28
CA ALA A 93 0.67 -8.05 18.81
C ALA A 93 0.74 -9.10 17.69
N ILE A 94 0.02 -8.92 16.57
CA ILE A 94 0.07 -9.82 15.41
C ILE A 94 1.47 -9.84 14.79
N ILE A 95 2.14 -8.69 14.65
CA ILE A 95 3.50 -8.62 14.11
C ILE A 95 4.48 -9.34 15.03
N ALA A 96 4.36 -9.16 16.34
CA ALA A 96 5.16 -9.86 17.34
C ALA A 96 4.89 -11.37 17.33
N GLU A 97 3.63 -11.79 17.24
CA GLU A 97 3.20 -13.19 17.17
C GLU A 97 3.73 -13.87 15.89
N THR A 98 3.66 -13.17 14.77
CA THR A 98 4.09 -13.71 13.47
C THR A 98 5.60 -13.68 13.28
N GLY A 99 6.32 -12.89 14.09
CA GLY A 99 7.77 -12.71 14.00
C GLY A 99 8.21 -11.98 12.74
N ALA A 100 7.32 -11.18 12.14
CA ALA A 100 7.57 -10.55 10.86
C ALA A 100 8.65 -9.46 11.00
N THR A 101 9.70 -9.57 10.18
CA THR A 101 10.82 -8.61 10.18
C THR A 101 11.04 -7.98 8.81
N SER A 102 10.40 -8.52 7.78
CA SER A 102 10.56 -8.09 6.40
C SER A 102 9.27 -8.18 5.60
N ALA A 103 9.22 -7.50 4.45
CA ALA A 103 8.09 -7.55 3.53
C ALA A 103 7.77 -8.96 3.00
N LYS A 104 8.71 -9.92 3.10
CA LYS A 104 8.48 -11.33 2.72
C LYS A 104 7.55 -12.06 3.70
N ASP A 105 7.51 -11.62 4.95
CA ASP A 105 6.68 -12.21 6.01
C ASP A 105 5.24 -11.69 5.95
N MET A 106 4.96 -10.77 5.03
CA MET A 106 3.69 -10.07 4.93
C MET A 106 2.52 -11.02 4.71
N GLY A 107 2.66 -12.04 3.86
CA GLY A 107 1.60 -13.04 3.63
C GLY A 107 1.16 -13.76 4.91
N LYS A 108 2.07 -13.91 5.89
CA LYS A 108 1.80 -14.54 7.18
C LYS A 108 1.06 -13.57 8.12
N VAL A 109 1.52 -12.32 8.22
CA VAL A 109 0.83 -11.24 8.95
C VAL A 109 -0.59 -11.08 8.42
N MET A 110 -0.75 -11.10 7.10
CA MET A 110 -2.02 -10.99 6.38
C MET A 110 -3.03 -12.07 6.76
N GLY A 111 -2.59 -13.33 6.80
CA GLY A 111 -3.47 -14.44 7.15
C GLY A 111 -3.96 -14.38 8.60
N VAL A 112 -3.15 -13.85 9.51
CA VAL A 112 -3.50 -13.73 10.93
C VAL A 112 -4.37 -12.49 11.18
N ALA A 113 -3.98 -11.34 10.64
CA ALA A 113 -4.73 -10.09 10.76
C ALA A 113 -6.14 -10.19 10.16
N SER A 114 -6.26 -10.78 8.96
CA SER A 114 -7.58 -11.00 8.33
C SER A 114 -8.51 -11.88 9.15
N LYS A 115 -7.98 -12.77 10.00
CA LYS A 115 -8.78 -13.63 10.89
C LYS A 115 -9.09 -12.94 12.22
N GLN A 116 -8.10 -12.28 12.82
CA GLN A 116 -8.24 -11.68 14.15
C GLN A 116 -9.01 -10.35 14.13
N LEU A 117 -8.94 -9.60 13.02
CA LEU A 117 -9.55 -8.28 12.85
C LEU A 117 -10.85 -8.29 12.04
N ALA A 118 -11.31 -9.46 11.58
CA ALA A 118 -12.57 -9.61 10.85
C ALA A 118 -13.76 -9.07 11.65
N GLY A 119 -14.50 -8.12 11.07
CA GLY A 119 -15.67 -7.49 11.70
C GLY A 119 -15.37 -6.63 12.93
N LYS A 120 -14.09 -6.46 13.32
CA LYS A 120 -13.66 -5.67 14.49
C LYS A 120 -12.88 -4.42 14.13
N ALA A 121 -12.37 -4.29 12.91
CA ALA A 121 -11.96 -3.00 12.40
C ALA A 121 -13.21 -2.20 12.04
N ASP A 122 -13.32 -0.96 12.51
CA ASP A 122 -14.43 -0.09 12.10
C ASP A 122 -14.50 -0.04 10.57
N ALA A 123 -15.71 0.07 10.02
CA ALA A 123 -16.00 0.00 8.58
C ALA A 123 -15.32 1.11 7.73
N ASN A 124 -14.44 1.91 8.34
CA ASN A 124 -13.67 2.99 7.71
C ASN A 124 -12.32 2.55 7.15
N LEU A 125 -11.74 1.42 7.55
CA LEU A 125 -10.42 1.04 7.05
C LEU A 125 -10.46 -0.29 6.31
N ASN A 126 -10.34 -0.21 4.98
CA ASN A 126 -10.12 -1.36 4.11
C ASN A 126 -8.91 -2.15 4.65
N PRO A 127 -8.96 -3.50 4.73
CA PRO A 127 -7.82 -4.31 5.14
C PRO A 127 -6.52 -3.94 4.40
N PHE A 128 -6.62 -3.48 3.15
CA PHE A 128 -5.50 -2.94 2.39
C PHE A 128 -4.96 -1.62 2.95
N ASP A 129 -5.83 -0.69 3.34
CA ASP A 129 -5.44 0.57 3.99
C ASP A 129 -4.74 0.32 5.33
N ILE A 130 -5.17 -0.69 6.08
CA ILE A 130 -4.51 -1.09 7.33
C ILE A 130 -3.07 -1.53 7.07
N ILE A 131 -2.82 -2.32 6.02
CA ILE A 131 -1.46 -2.75 5.63
C ILE A 131 -0.62 -1.54 5.24
N LEU A 132 -1.18 -0.65 4.43
CA LEU A 132 -0.49 0.57 4.03
C LEU A 132 -0.12 1.37 5.27
N LEU A 133 -1.02 1.53 6.23
CA LEU A 133 -0.77 2.22 7.49
C LEU A 133 0.38 1.59 8.28
N ILE A 134 0.41 0.25 8.38
CA ILE A 134 1.52 -0.48 9.01
C ILE A 134 2.85 -0.19 8.32
N LEU A 135 2.87 -0.29 6.99
CA LEU A 135 4.09 -0.03 6.22
C LEU A 135 4.57 1.40 6.42
N LEU A 136 3.66 2.38 6.44
CA LEU A 136 4.00 3.78 6.69
C LEU A 136 4.51 3.99 8.12
N VAL A 137 3.90 3.37 9.13
CA VAL A 137 4.37 3.43 10.53
C VAL A 137 5.74 2.79 10.69
N LEU A 138 5.99 1.63 10.08
CA LEU A 138 7.31 0.99 10.07
C LEU A 138 8.35 1.86 9.37
N GLY A 139 7.99 2.47 8.23
CA GLY A 139 8.81 3.44 7.53
C GLY A 139 9.14 4.65 8.40
N ALA A 140 8.14 5.20 9.09
CA ALA A 140 8.31 6.30 10.02
C ALA A 140 9.25 5.95 11.17
N TYR A 141 9.11 4.75 11.75
CA TYR A 141 9.96 4.28 12.84
C TYR A 141 11.42 4.08 12.38
N GLU A 142 11.62 3.46 11.22
CA GLU A 142 12.96 3.30 10.63
C GLU A 142 13.59 4.66 10.31
N GLY A 143 12.80 5.58 9.75
CA GLY A 143 13.20 6.95 9.47
C GLY A 143 13.59 7.72 10.72
N PHE A 144 12.80 7.60 11.80
CA PHE A 144 13.10 8.20 13.10
C PHE A 144 14.43 7.73 13.67
N LYS A 145 14.73 6.43 13.59
CA LYS A 145 16.01 5.86 14.05
C LYS A 145 17.21 6.29 13.21
N LYS A 146 17.01 6.44 11.89
CA LYS A 146 18.10 6.78 10.95
C LYS A 146 18.38 8.28 10.91
N GLY A 147 17.38 9.11 11.20
CA GLY A 147 17.44 10.56 11.05
C GLY A 147 17.10 11.01 9.62
N PHE A 148 16.72 12.26 9.47
CA PHE A 148 16.32 12.87 8.19
C PHE A 148 17.45 12.81 7.17
N LEU A 149 18.65 13.23 7.56
CA LEU A 149 19.74 13.39 6.61
C LEU A 149 20.16 12.07 5.97
N LEU A 150 20.35 11.04 6.79
CA LEU A 150 20.70 9.71 6.31
C LEU A 150 19.51 9.10 5.54
N GLY A 151 18.30 9.43 5.96
CA GLY A 151 17.09 9.14 5.22
C GLY A 151 17.12 9.71 3.79
N LEU A 152 17.50 10.98 3.66
CA LEU A 152 17.44 11.72 2.40
C LEU A 152 18.51 11.24 1.43
N ILE A 153 19.73 11.06 1.92
CA ILE A 153 20.83 10.48 1.15
C ILE A 153 20.46 9.09 0.65
N GLY A 154 19.80 8.27 1.49
CA GLY A 154 19.36 6.94 1.08
C GLY A 154 18.31 6.97 -0.04
N LEU A 155 17.32 7.86 0.05
CA LEU A 155 16.25 7.97 -0.95
C LEU A 155 16.78 8.54 -2.28
N VAL A 156 17.46 9.69 -2.24
CA VAL A 156 18.09 10.31 -3.42
C VAL A 156 19.11 9.35 -4.02
N GLY A 157 19.89 8.70 -3.16
CA GLY A 157 20.88 7.72 -3.55
C GLY A 157 20.29 6.53 -4.30
N PHE A 158 19.15 5.99 -3.85
CA PHE A 158 18.44 4.95 -4.57
C PHE A 158 18.00 5.42 -5.96
N VAL A 159 17.38 6.60 -6.05
CA VAL A 159 16.92 7.18 -7.31
C VAL A 159 18.08 7.37 -8.28
N VAL A 160 19.19 7.94 -7.82
CA VAL A 160 20.41 8.11 -8.63
C VAL A 160 20.97 6.76 -9.07
N ALA A 161 21.03 5.75 -8.18
CA ALA A 161 21.49 4.41 -8.54
C ALA A 161 20.63 3.77 -9.64
N VAL A 162 19.30 3.91 -9.57
CA VAL A 162 18.37 3.42 -10.62
C VAL A 162 18.63 4.15 -11.94
N VAL A 163 18.74 5.48 -11.90
CA VAL A 163 19.04 6.31 -13.07
C VAL A 163 20.35 5.91 -13.74
N LEU A 164 21.42 5.77 -12.96
CA LEU A 164 22.72 5.32 -13.46
C LEU A 164 22.63 3.91 -14.02
N GLY A 165 21.85 3.04 -13.37
CA GLY A 165 21.50 1.70 -13.86
C GLY A 165 20.98 1.73 -15.29
N PHE A 166 19.95 2.52 -15.57
CA PHE A 166 19.38 2.66 -16.92
C PHE A 166 20.30 3.40 -17.90
N TYR A 167 21.05 4.38 -17.42
CA TYR A 167 21.95 5.19 -18.25
C TYR A 167 23.11 4.35 -18.80
N PHE A 168 23.75 3.53 -17.97
CA PHE A 168 24.88 2.68 -18.36
C PHE A 168 24.50 1.25 -18.77
N MET A 169 23.20 0.93 -18.80
CA MET A 169 22.70 -0.41 -19.13
C MET A 169 23.22 -0.89 -20.48
N ASP A 170 23.12 -0.07 -21.52
CA ASP A 170 23.49 -0.45 -22.88
C ASP A 170 25.00 -0.71 -22.98
N SER A 171 25.80 0.17 -22.37
CA SER A 171 27.26 0.03 -22.33
C SER A 171 27.69 -1.25 -21.61
N MET A 172 27.07 -1.56 -20.47
CA MET A 172 27.36 -2.77 -19.71
C MET A 172 26.84 -4.03 -20.44
N THR A 173 25.73 -3.94 -21.18
CA THR A 173 25.20 -5.04 -21.99
C THR A 173 26.19 -5.45 -23.08
N VAL A 174 26.76 -4.48 -23.81
CA VAL A 174 27.80 -4.75 -24.82
C VAL A 174 29.01 -5.41 -24.19
N TRP A 175 29.47 -4.89 -23.05
CA TRP A 175 30.61 -5.46 -22.32
C TRP A 175 30.35 -6.91 -21.87
N LEU A 176 29.15 -7.19 -21.34
CA LEU A 176 28.76 -8.54 -20.92
C LEU A 176 28.70 -9.51 -22.11
N ALA A 177 28.17 -9.08 -23.25
CA ALA A 177 28.08 -9.91 -24.45
C ALA A 177 29.47 -10.30 -25.01
N GLU A 178 30.49 -9.46 -24.83
CA GLU A 178 31.87 -9.76 -25.24
C GLU A 178 32.59 -10.73 -24.30
N HIS A 179 32.26 -10.70 -23.00
CA HIS A 179 33.02 -11.42 -21.96
C HIS A 179 32.30 -12.65 -21.40
N ILE A 180 30.98 -12.75 -21.58
CA ILE A 180 30.14 -13.83 -21.08
C ILE A 180 29.33 -14.36 -22.26
N THR A 181 29.49 -15.63 -22.61
CA THR A 181 28.86 -16.24 -23.80
C THR A 181 27.67 -17.14 -23.48
N GLU A 182 27.39 -17.42 -22.20
CA GLU A 182 26.41 -18.46 -21.81
C GLU A 182 25.01 -17.94 -21.43
N PHE A 183 24.76 -16.62 -21.36
CA PHE A 183 23.52 -16.03 -20.79
C PHE A 183 22.82 -15.00 -21.70
N ASN A 184 22.36 -15.41 -22.88
CA ASN A 184 21.97 -14.44 -23.92
C ASN A 184 20.68 -13.64 -23.67
N LEU A 185 19.66 -14.18 -22.99
CA LEU A 185 18.39 -13.45 -22.76
C LEU A 185 18.39 -12.51 -21.54
N ALA A 186 19.42 -12.55 -20.69
CA ALA A 186 19.42 -11.82 -19.42
C ALA A 186 20.36 -10.60 -19.38
N TYR A 187 21.14 -10.33 -20.43
CA TYR A 187 22.22 -9.33 -20.36
C TYR A 187 21.76 -7.92 -19.97
N PRO A 188 20.66 -7.34 -20.49
CA PRO A 188 20.24 -6.00 -20.08
C PRO A 188 19.81 -5.91 -18.62
N ILE A 189 19.08 -6.91 -18.11
CA ILE A 189 18.69 -6.96 -16.69
C ILE A 189 19.93 -7.12 -15.82
N VAL A 190 20.82 -8.04 -16.17
CA VAL A 190 22.07 -8.28 -15.42
C VAL A 190 22.95 -7.03 -15.45
N ALA A 191 23.06 -6.36 -16.60
CA ALA A 191 23.76 -5.10 -16.76
C ALA A 191 23.21 -4.02 -15.83
N PHE A 192 21.88 -3.83 -15.84
CA PHE A 192 21.20 -2.90 -14.94
C PHE A 192 21.50 -3.23 -13.47
N LEU A 193 21.37 -4.50 -13.06
CA LEU A 193 21.59 -4.93 -11.67
C LEU A 193 23.05 -4.73 -11.22
N ILE A 194 24.02 -4.98 -12.09
CA ILE A 194 25.45 -4.74 -11.80
C ILE A 194 25.70 -3.24 -11.58
N ILE A 195 25.27 -2.38 -12.51
CA ILE A 195 25.46 -0.94 -12.39
C ILE A 195 24.72 -0.38 -11.18
N PHE A 196 23.47 -0.79 -10.97
CA PHE A 196 22.67 -0.41 -9.82
C PHE A 196 23.35 -0.84 -8.52
N GLY A 197 23.88 -2.07 -8.45
CA GLY A 197 24.59 -2.57 -7.27
C GLY A 197 25.86 -1.78 -6.96
N ILE A 198 26.70 -1.53 -7.98
CA ILE A 198 27.95 -0.76 -7.84
C ILE A 198 27.66 0.69 -7.42
N SER A 199 26.73 1.35 -8.11
CA SER A 199 26.35 2.74 -7.81
C SER A 199 25.72 2.86 -6.42
N SER A 200 24.82 1.95 -6.05
CA SER A 200 24.22 1.89 -4.71
C SER A 200 25.28 1.72 -3.62
N LEU A 201 26.27 0.84 -3.83
CA LEU A 201 27.37 0.65 -2.88
C LEU A 201 28.21 1.92 -2.73
N LEU A 202 28.57 2.57 -3.84
CA LEU A 202 29.35 3.81 -3.83
C LEU A 202 28.61 4.94 -3.12
N ILE A 203 27.32 5.10 -3.40
CA ILE A 203 26.44 6.08 -2.75
C ILE A 203 26.33 5.82 -1.25
N GLN A 204 26.24 4.56 -0.81
CA GLN A 204 26.21 4.22 0.62
C GLN A 204 27.53 4.57 1.31
N VAL A 205 28.68 4.35 0.66
CA VAL A 205 29.99 4.75 1.18
C VAL A 205 30.05 6.27 1.34
N VAL A 206 29.68 7.02 0.30
CA VAL A 206 29.62 8.49 0.34
C VAL A 206 28.67 8.96 1.44
N GLY A 207 27.50 8.35 1.58
CA GLY A 207 26.53 8.70 2.62
C GLY A 207 27.05 8.48 4.04
N LYS A 208 27.81 7.41 4.29
CA LYS A 208 28.47 7.17 5.59
C LYS A 208 29.53 8.22 5.89
N ILE A 209 30.29 8.64 4.87
CA ILE A 209 31.31 9.70 5.01
C ILE A 209 30.63 11.03 5.32
N LEU A 210 29.61 11.40 4.54
CA LEU A 210 28.79 12.60 4.77
C LEU A 210 28.22 12.63 6.19
N LYS A 211 27.68 11.50 6.68
CA LYS A 211 27.18 11.39 8.06
C LYS A 211 28.24 11.75 9.09
N LYS A 212 29.48 11.25 8.92
CA LYS A 212 30.58 11.52 9.86
C LYS A 212 30.93 13.00 9.93
N ILE A 213 30.81 13.71 8.81
CA ILE A 213 31.03 15.16 8.71
C ILE A 213 29.87 15.94 9.33
N MET A 214 28.63 15.48 9.09
CA MET A 214 27.41 16.22 9.46
C MET A 214 26.94 16.02 10.89
N ASN A 215 27.44 15.01 11.62
CA ASN A 215 27.19 14.85 13.06
C ASN A 215 27.65 16.06 13.92
N ILE A 216 28.29 17.05 13.32
CA ILE A 216 28.73 18.31 13.94
C ILE A 216 27.62 19.39 13.85
N ILE A 217 26.68 19.27 12.90
CA ILE A 217 25.65 20.26 12.61
C ILE A 217 24.31 19.76 13.17
N LEU A 218 24.04 20.19 14.40
CA LEU A 218 22.86 19.93 15.23
C LEU A 218 21.52 20.05 14.49
N LEU A 219 20.73 18.98 14.54
CA LEU A 219 19.27 19.08 14.62
C LEU A 219 18.77 18.01 15.60
N GLY A 220 19.03 18.17 16.91
CA GLY A 220 18.73 17.20 17.98
C GLY A 220 17.49 16.31 17.79
N SER A 221 16.35 16.68 18.38
CA SER A 221 15.08 15.94 18.21
C SER A 221 14.36 16.22 16.89
N LEU A 222 14.76 17.27 16.17
CA LEU A 222 14.17 17.64 14.89
C LEU A 222 14.62 16.73 13.74
N ASP A 223 15.85 16.22 13.76
CA ASP A 223 16.37 15.28 12.74
C ASP A 223 15.62 13.94 12.79
N SER A 224 15.28 13.45 13.98
CA SER A 224 14.52 12.21 14.11
C SER A 224 13.05 12.38 13.69
N LEU A 225 12.41 13.50 14.03
CA LEU A 225 11.04 13.78 13.58
C LEU A 225 10.95 13.97 12.06
N ALA A 226 11.85 14.77 11.48
CA ALA A 226 11.94 14.92 10.04
C ALA A 226 12.32 13.57 9.38
N GLY A 227 13.13 12.76 10.05
CA GLY A 227 13.44 11.39 9.66
C GLY A 227 12.20 10.51 9.58
N ALA A 228 11.30 10.61 10.56
CA ALA A 228 10.05 9.87 10.55
C ALA A 228 9.16 10.25 9.35
N GLY A 229 8.97 11.55 9.11
CA GLY A 229 8.21 12.04 7.95
C GLY A 229 8.82 11.58 6.62
N LEU A 230 10.14 11.64 6.49
CA LEU A 230 10.83 11.14 5.30
C LEU A 230 10.73 9.62 5.14
N GLY A 231 10.68 8.88 6.25
CA GLY A 231 10.43 7.44 6.27
C GLY A 231 9.08 7.08 5.63
N ILE A 232 8.03 7.82 5.98
CA ILE A 232 6.68 7.69 5.36
C ILE A 232 6.79 7.94 3.85
N VAL A 233 7.35 9.08 3.44
CA VAL A 233 7.51 9.45 2.03
C VAL A 233 8.26 8.37 1.24
N ARG A 234 9.34 7.84 1.80
CA ARG A 234 10.12 6.77 1.18
C ARG A 234 9.28 5.51 0.97
N VAL A 235 8.54 5.08 1.99
CA VAL A 235 7.71 3.86 1.88
C VAL A 235 6.57 4.07 0.89
N SER A 236 5.88 5.22 0.93
CA SER A 236 4.87 5.59 -0.07
C SER A 236 5.45 5.56 -1.48
N PHE A 237 6.65 6.10 -1.68
CA PHE A 237 7.35 6.03 -2.97
C PHE A 237 7.59 4.59 -3.43
N PHE A 238 8.07 3.69 -2.57
CA PHE A 238 8.30 2.29 -2.95
C PHE A 238 7.02 1.51 -3.24
N ILE A 239 5.96 1.75 -2.47
CA ILE A 239 4.64 1.16 -2.71
C ILE A 239 4.11 1.63 -4.07
N SER A 240 4.15 2.94 -4.30
CA SER A 240 3.79 3.55 -5.58
C SER A 240 4.60 2.99 -6.74
N LEU A 241 5.92 2.87 -6.58
CA LEU A 241 6.82 2.33 -7.60
C LEU A 241 6.46 0.87 -7.92
N PHE A 242 6.16 0.06 -6.90
CA PHE A 242 5.76 -1.33 -7.09
C PHE A 242 4.42 -1.47 -7.83
N ILE A 243 3.43 -0.65 -7.49
CA ILE A 243 2.13 -0.64 -8.17
C ILE A 243 2.30 -0.18 -9.63
N TRP A 244 3.04 0.91 -9.82
CA TRP A 244 3.31 1.47 -11.14
C TRP A 244 4.05 0.45 -12.04
N LEU A 245 5.07 -0.22 -11.52
CA LEU A 245 5.73 -1.33 -12.22
C LEU A 245 4.77 -2.50 -12.47
N GLY A 246 3.98 -2.90 -11.48
CA GLY A 246 3.02 -4.00 -11.61
C GLY A 246 2.02 -3.78 -12.74
N LYS A 247 1.54 -2.53 -12.90
CA LYS A 247 0.69 -2.13 -14.04
C LYS A 247 1.40 -2.30 -15.38
N GLU A 248 2.69 -1.95 -15.44
CA GLU A 248 3.52 -2.12 -16.65
C GLU A 248 3.70 -3.59 -17.04
N PHE A 249 3.75 -4.50 -16.05
CA PHE A 249 3.81 -5.94 -16.28
C PHE A 249 2.44 -6.61 -16.49
N GLU A 250 1.36 -5.83 -16.64
CA GLU A 250 -0.04 -6.34 -16.69
C GLU A 250 -0.41 -7.21 -15.47
N ILE A 251 0.31 -7.06 -14.35
CA ILE A 251 0.01 -7.77 -13.11
C ILE A 251 -1.16 -7.04 -12.45
N ASP A 252 -2.33 -7.66 -12.53
CA ASP A 252 -3.57 -7.11 -12.01
C ASP A 252 -3.67 -7.24 -10.48
N LEU A 253 -2.81 -6.52 -9.78
CA LEU A 253 -2.74 -6.49 -8.31
C LEU A 253 -3.97 -5.82 -7.68
N SER A 254 -4.74 -5.05 -8.46
CA SER A 254 -5.67 -4.04 -7.98
C SER A 254 -7.13 -4.49 -7.83
N LYS A 255 -7.62 -5.39 -8.70
CA LYS A 255 -9.07 -5.56 -8.94
C LYS A 255 -9.92 -6.07 -7.77
N ARG A 256 -9.34 -6.56 -6.68
CA ARG A 256 -10.10 -7.07 -5.52
C ARG A 256 -9.88 -6.34 -4.20
N TRP A 257 -8.78 -5.60 -4.04
CA TRP A 257 -8.34 -5.06 -2.73
C TRP A 257 -8.04 -3.57 -2.79
N ALA A 258 -7.56 -3.07 -3.94
CA ALA A 258 -7.17 -1.67 -4.14
C ALA A 258 -8.33 -0.76 -4.55
N ALA A 259 -9.41 -1.32 -5.11
CA ALA A 259 -10.52 -0.54 -5.68
C ALA A 259 -11.30 0.28 -4.63
N GLU A 260 -11.17 -0.03 -3.34
CA GLU A 260 -11.85 0.65 -2.24
C GLU A 260 -10.85 1.28 -1.25
N SER A 261 -9.60 1.50 -1.65
CA SER A 261 -8.54 2.03 -0.77
C SER A 261 -8.40 3.54 -0.93
N GLU A 262 -8.64 4.29 0.16
CA GLU A 262 -8.49 5.75 0.16
C GLU A 262 -7.01 6.16 0.25
N MET A 263 -6.19 5.38 0.96
CA MET A 263 -4.76 5.68 1.11
C MET A 263 -4.00 5.54 -0.22
N LEU A 264 -4.50 4.70 -1.12
CA LEU A 264 -3.88 4.50 -2.42
C LEU A 264 -3.92 5.75 -3.29
N GLU A 265 -4.98 6.56 -3.18
CA GLU A 265 -5.10 7.82 -3.93
C GLU A 265 -3.93 8.78 -3.63
N PHE A 266 -3.46 8.79 -2.37
CA PHE A 266 -2.32 9.59 -1.94
C PHE A 266 -0.97 8.96 -2.27
N ILE A 267 -0.89 7.63 -2.28
CA ILE A 267 0.37 6.90 -2.50
C ILE A 267 0.67 6.76 -3.99
N GLU A 268 -0.32 6.42 -4.81
CA GLU A 268 -0.16 6.14 -6.25
C GLU A 268 0.64 7.21 -7.02
N PRO A 269 0.45 8.53 -6.83
CA PRO A 269 1.20 9.53 -7.58
C PRO A 269 2.69 9.66 -7.19
N MET A 270 3.13 9.08 -6.08
CA MET A 270 4.47 9.35 -5.51
C MET A 270 5.62 8.97 -6.44
N ALA A 271 5.60 7.79 -7.07
CA ALA A 271 6.65 7.36 -7.98
C ALA A 271 6.64 8.14 -9.31
N PRO A 272 5.49 8.35 -9.99
CA PRO A 272 5.41 9.24 -11.14
C PRO A 272 5.97 10.64 -10.88
N VAL A 273 5.63 11.25 -9.74
CA VAL A 273 6.13 12.57 -9.34
C VAL A 273 7.66 12.56 -9.20
N VAL A 274 8.23 11.54 -8.55
CA VAL A 274 9.70 11.43 -8.42
C VAL A 274 10.36 11.27 -9.79
N ILE A 275 9.77 10.50 -10.70
CA ILE A 275 10.27 10.35 -12.07
C ILE A 275 10.27 11.69 -12.79
N GLU A 276 9.17 12.45 -12.72
CA GLU A 276 9.03 13.77 -13.33
C GLU A 276 10.06 14.77 -12.80
N VAL A 277 10.34 14.77 -11.49
CA VAL A 277 11.35 15.64 -10.87
C VAL A 277 12.77 15.30 -11.35
N VAL A 278 13.05 14.02 -11.60
CA VAL A 278 14.39 13.53 -11.96
C VAL A 278 14.67 13.69 -13.46
N GLN A 279 13.64 13.59 -14.30
CA GLN A 279 13.75 13.59 -15.75
C GLN A 279 14.51 14.80 -16.35
N PRO A 280 14.34 16.06 -15.88
CA PRO A 280 15.09 17.21 -16.40
C PRO A 280 16.60 17.12 -16.14
N VAL A 281 17.00 16.50 -15.03
CA VAL A 281 18.41 16.33 -14.66
C VAL A 281 19.04 15.19 -15.46
N PHE A 282 18.24 14.18 -15.81
CA PHE A 282 18.68 13.00 -16.54
C PHE A 282 17.76 12.73 -17.75
N PRO A 283 17.83 13.56 -18.81
CA PRO A 283 16.93 13.49 -19.97
C PRO A 283 17.08 12.19 -20.78
N ALA A 284 18.22 11.49 -20.64
CA ALA A 284 18.47 10.18 -21.26
C ALA A 284 17.76 9.01 -20.56
N VAL A 285 17.06 9.26 -19.44
CA VAL A 285 16.23 8.25 -18.76
C VAL A 285 14.92 8.09 -19.54
N GLY A 286 15.01 7.50 -20.73
CA GLY A 286 13.90 6.78 -21.34
C GLY A 286 13.61 5.48 -20.60
N GLY A 287 13.87 5.40 -19.28
CA GLY A 287 13.90 4.16 -18.51
C GLY A 287 12.59 3.39 -18.55
N VAL A 288 11.46 4.10 -18.60
CA VAL A 288 10.14 3.50 -18.80
C VAL A 288 10.02 2.87 -20.18
N GLN A 289 10.47 3.56 -21.23
CA GLN A 289 10.43 3.03 -22.60
C GLN A 289 11.43 1.88 -22.77
N LYS A 290 12.64 2.00 -22.25
CA LYS A 290 13.63 0.91 -22.26
C LYS A 290 13.14 -0.31 -21.49
N LEU A 291 12.44 -0.11 -20.37
CA LEU A 291 11.82 -1.20 -19.61
C LEU A 291 10.71 -1.86 -20.43
N LYS A 292 9.86 -1.06 -21.12
CA LYS A 292 8.85 -1.56 -22.06
C LYS A 292 9.46 -2.37 -23.20
N ASP A 293 10.46 -1.83 -23.87
CA ASP A 293 11.16 -2.49 -24.98
C ASP A 293 11.80 -3.82 -24.51
N LEU A 294 12.34 -3.85 -23.28
CA LEU A 294 12.84 -5.07 -22.63
C LEU A 294 11.74 -6.09 -22.38
N ILE A 295 10.60 -5.64 -21.84
CA ILE A 295 9.44 -6.49 -21.53
C ILE A 295 8.84 -7.09 -22.80
N GLU A 296 8.65 -6.28 -23.84
CA GLU A 296 8.20 -6.74 -25.16
C GLU A 296 9.18 -7.76 -25.74
N GLY A 297 10.48 -7.48 -25.68
CA GLY A 297 11.52 -8.44 -26.09
C GLY A 297 11.48 -9.77 -25.32
N PHE A 298 11.08 -9.78 -24.05
CA PHE A 298 10.87 -11.01 -23.28
C PHE A 298 9.59 -11.75 -23.68
N LYS A 299 8.50 -11.02 -23.95
CA LYS A 299 7.24 -11.61 -24.42
C LYS A 299 7.43 -12.30 -25.77
N ASP A 300 8.15 -11.68 -26.70
CA ASP A 300 8.42 -12.23 -28.03
C ASP A 300 9.39 -13.43 -28.01
N ALA A 301 10.27 -13.49 -27.01
CA ALA A 301 11.22 -14.59 -26.85
C ALA A 301 10.67 -15.78 -26.04
N ALA A 302 9.51 -15.64 -25.40
CA ALA A 302 8.82 -16.72 -24.73
C ALA A 302 7.98 -17.51 -25.76
N PRO A 303 8.27 -18.79 -26.02
CA PRO A 303 7.43 -19.59 -26.92
C PRO A 303 6.04 -19.74 -26.31
N ASP A 304 4.99 -19.47 -27.11
CA ASP A 304 3.57 -19.64 -26.75
C ASP A 304 3.37 -20.89 -25.88
N ARG A 305 3.07 -20.67 -24.60
CA ARG A 305 2.70 -21.70 -23.63
C ARG A 305 1.46 -21.28 -22.86
#